data_AF-A0A9W8MIS3-F1
#
_entry.id   AF-A0A9W8MIS3-F1
#
_cell.length_a   1.000
_cell.length_b   1.000
_cell.length_c   1.000
_cell.angle_alpha   90.00
_cell.angle_beta   90.00
_cell.angle_gamma   90.00
#
_symmetry.space_group_name_H-M   'P 1'
#
loop_
_entity.id
_entity.type
_entity.pdbx_description
1 polymer ?
#
loop_
_entity_poly.entity_id
_entity_poly.type
_entity_poly.pdbx_seq_one_letter_code
_entity_poly.pdbx_strand_id
1 'polypeptide(L)'
;MSHTQEVFVYPRSNASVIVEILQKVEPTKHDEIVRFHFDSLAHDNDARSSTVTEVTVVPNDRGGNDKTPSAIVLKGEQLVPKFNKRTPDRVKILMAVFRVQDKNIDVVVTFNIPVEAVDGGALAAEDAAKVESDFGALVKSFRIVDFSLFA
;
A
#
# COMPACT_ATOMS: atom_id res chain seq x y z
N MET A 1 -1.20 -4.68 -22.88
CA MET A 1 -1.36 -3.50 -22.02
C MET A 1 -0.29 -3.63 -20.95
N SER A 2 0.78 -2.83 -20.99
CA SER A 2 2.01 -3.14 -20.24
C SER A 2 2.61 -1.92 -19.54
N HIS A 3 1.91 -1.39 -18.55
CA HIS A 3 2.48 -0.87 -17.28
C HIS A 3 1.34 -0.27 -16.46
N THR A 4 0.84 -1.00 -15.47
CA THR A 4 -0.15 -0.52 -14.49
C THR A 4 0.47 -0.31 -13.11
N GLN A 5 1.80 -0.42 -13.03
CA GLN A 5 2.55 -0.38 -11.78
C GLN A 5 3.73 0.58 -11.89
N GLU A 6 3.95 1.36 -10.83
CA GLU A 6 5.17 2.13 -10.62
C GLU A 6 5.81 1.71 -9.30
N VAL A 7 7.14 1.54 -9.30
CA VAL A 7 7.90 1.11 -8.13
C VAL A 7 8.97 2.14 -7.82
N PHE A 8 8.99 2.61 -6.57
CA PHE A 8 9.98 3.51 -6.02
C PHE A 8 10.68 2.82 -4.84
N VAL A 9 12.00 3.01 -4.74
CA VAL A 9 12.80 2.46 -3.65
C VAL A 9 13.47 3.59 -2.89
N TYR A 10 13.52 3.47 -1.57
CA TYR A 10 14.26 4.42 -0.76
C TYR A 10 15.76 4.21 -0.96
N PRO A 11 16.56 5.22 -1.39
CA PRO A 11 17.96 4.98 -1.76
C PRO A 11 18.87 4.51 -0.61
N ARG A 12 18.46 4.71 0.64
CA ARG A 12 19.25 4.42 1.85
C ARG A 12 18.59 3.39 2.77
N SER A 13 17.44 2.84 2.36
CA SER A 13 16.74 1.81 3.14
C SER A 13 16.08 0.80 2.22
N ASN A 14 15.76 -0.39 2.74
CA ASN A 14 15.07 -1.41 1.94
C ASN A 14 13.55 -1.18 1.87
N ALA A 15 13.08 0.03 2.21
CA ALA A 15 11.68 0.37 2.04
C ALA A 15 11.37 0.63 0.56
N SER A 16 10.16 0.27 0.16
CA SER A 16 9.66 0.50 -1.19
C SER A 16 8.25 1.07 -1.16
N VAL A 17 7.92 1.80 -2.22
CA VAL A 17 6.58 2.31 -2.50
C VAL A 17 6.17 1.76 -3.85
N ILE A 18 4.98 1.19 -3.89
CA ILE A 18 4.39 0.61 -5.09
C ILE A 18 3.07 1.31 -5.32
N VAL A 19 2.82 1.76 -6.55
CA VAL A 19 1.53 2.30 -6.99
C VAL A 19 1.00 1.40 -8.10
N GLU A 20 -0.20 0.87 -7.93
CA GLU A 20 -0.83 -0.07 -8.85
C GLU A 20 -2.24 0.37 -9.24
N ILE A 21 -2.57 0.21 -10.51
CA ILE A 21 -3.92 0.41 -11.05
C ILE A 21 -4.52 -0.97 -11.27
N LEU A 22 -5.46 -1.35 -10.41
CA LEU A 22 -6.09 -2.67 -10.39
C LEU A 22 -7.58 -2.57 -10.74
N GLN A 23 -8.15 -3.68 -11.18
CA GLN A 23 -9.61 -3.78 -11.33
C GLN A 23 -10.28 -3.64 -9.96
N LYS A 24 -11.42 -2.94 -9.93
CA LYS A 24 -12.21 -2.76 -8.72
C LYS A 24 -12.63 -4.13 -8.17
N VAL A 25 -12.33 -4.38 -6.90
CA VAL A 25 -12.75 -5.62 -6.23
C VAL A 25 -14.25 -5.62 -5.93
N GLU A 26 -14.83 -6.82 -5.79
CA GLU A 26 -16.25 -7.01 -5.54
C GLU A 26 -16.75 -6.39 -4.22
N PRO A 27 -16.03 -6.51 -3.08
CA PRO A 27 -16.48 -5.94 -1.81
C PRO A 27 -16.82 -4.46 -1.89
N THR A 28 -17.79 -4.02 -1.11
CA THR A 28 -18.30 -2.63 -1.13
C THR A 28 -18.01 -1.86 0.14
N LYS A 29 -17.77 -2.54 1.28
CA LYS A 29 -17.40 -1.89 2.53
C LYS A 29 -15.91 -1.55 2.53
N HIS A 30 -15.57 -0.37 3.04
CA HIS A 30 -14.18 0.11 3.06
C HIS A 30 -13.21 -0.89 3.67
N ASP A 31 -13.53 -1.44 4.84
CA ASP A 31 -12.70 -2.43 5.54
C ASP A 31 -12.48 -3.71 4.71
N GLU A 32 -13.54 -4.22 4.06
CA GLU A 32 -13.45 -5.42 3.21
C GLU A 32 -12.65 -5.16 1.93
N ILE A 33 -12.74 -3.96 1.35
CA ILE A 33 -12.01 -3.57 0.13
C ILE A 33 -10.51 -3.59 0.36
N VAL A 34 -10.03 -2.89 1.39
CA VAL A 34 -8.59 -2.77 1.65
C VAL A 34 -7.99 -4.08 2.17
N ARG A 35 -8.77 -4.86 2.94
CA ARG A 35 -8.37 -6.21 3.36
C ARG A 35 -8.21 -7.16 2.19
N PHE A 36 -9.11 -7.11 1.20
CA PHE A 36 -8.98 -7.93 -0.01
C PHE A 36 -7.62 -7.70 -0.68
N HIS A 37 -7.26 -6.44 -0.95
CA HIS A 37 -5.97 -6.09 -1.57
C HIS A 37 -4.78 -6.48 -0.68
N PHE A 38 -4.90 -6.29 0.64
CA PHE A 38 -3.88 -6.68 1.61
C PHE A 38 -3.65 -8.21 1.67
N ASP A 39 -4.73 -8.99 1.60
CA ASP A 39 -4.69 -10.44 1.60
C ASP A 39 -4.16 -10.99 0.26
N SER A 40 -4.52 -10.36 -0.87
CA SER A 40 -3.91 -10.66 -2.18
C SER A 40 -2.40 -10.42 -2.16
N LEU A 41 -1.95 -9.27 -1.64
CA LEU A 41 -0.52 -8.99 -1.47
C LEU A 41 0.17 -10.01 -0.57
N ALA A 42 -0.47 -10.42 0.53
CA ALA A 42 0.06 -11.45 1.42
C ALA A 42 0.22 -12.79 0.70
N HIS A 43 -0.75 -13.16 -0.14
CA HIS A 43 -0.70 -14.36 -0.96
C HIS A 43 0.43 -14.32 -1.98
N ASP A 44 0.56 -13.21 -2.72
CA ASP A 44 1.63 -13.03 -3.72
C ASP A 44 3.04 -13.03 -3.09
N ASN A 45 3.13 -12.60 -1.83
CA ASN A 45 4.37 -12.65 -1.05
C ASN A 45 4.60 -13.99 -0.33
N ASP A 46 3.75 -15.00 -0.52
CA ASP A 46 3.80 -16.27 0.23
C ASP A 46 3.86 -16.07 1.76
N ALA A 47 3.18 -15.03 2.27
CA ALA A 47 3.27 -14.66 3.68
C ALA A 47 2.75 -15.79 4.58
N ARG A 48 3.56 -16.16 5.58
CA ARG A 48 3.19 -17.19 6.58
C ARG A 48 2.12 -16.71 7.55
N SER A 49 2.09 -15.41 7.78
CA SER A 49 1.06 -14.75 8.56
C SER A 49 0.87 -13.33 8.04
N SER A 50 -0.36 -12.85 8.14
CA SER A 50 -0.76 -11.50 7.80
C SER A 50 -1.66 -10.99 8.92
N THR A 51 -1.40 -9.80 9.44
CA THR A 51 -2.15 -9.23 10.56
C THR A 51 -2.43 -7.77 10.30
N VAL A 52 -3.70 -7.39 10.36
CA VAL A 52 -4.14 -6.01 10.23
C VAL A 52 -4.20 -5.37 11.61
N THR A 53 -3.53 -4.24 11.76
CA THR A 53 -3.51 -3.46 13.01
C THR A 53 -4.58 -2.37 13.00
N GLU A 54 -4.76 -1.70 11.87
CA GLU A 54 -5.64 -0.54 11.77
C GLU A 54 -6.23 -0.42 10.37
N VAL A 55 -7.50 -0.02 10.29
CA VAL A 55 -8.15 0.43 9.06
C VAL A 55 -8.85 1.76 9.33
N THR A 56 -8.59 2.75 8.49
CA THR A 56 -9.19 4.09 8.59
C THR A 56 -9.56 4.62 7.22
N VAL A 57 -10.42 5.64 7.18
CA VAL A 57 -10.73 6.39 5.97
C VAL A 57 -10.16 7.79 6.15
N VAL A 58 -9.38 8.25 5.18
CA VAL A 58 -8.88 9.62 5.12
C VAL A 58 -9.70 10.35 4.05
N PRO A 59 -10.61 11.27 4.45
CA PRO A 59 -11.40 12.04 3.50
C PRO A 59 -10.53 12.86 2.56
N ASN A 60 -10.94 13.00 1.30
CA ASN A 60 -10.36 14.04 0.45
C ASN A 60 -10.95 15.41 0.82
N ASP A 61 -10.17 16.22 1.54
CA ASP A 61 -10.53 17.55 2.04
C ASP A 61 -9.86 18.70 1.26
N ARG A 62 -9.17 18.39 0.15
CA ARG A 62 -8.37 19.37 -0.63
C ARG A 62 -9.20 20.42 -1.36
N GLY A 63 -10.51 20.21 -1.48
CA GLY A 63 -11.45 21.15 -2.09
C GLY A 63 -11.25 21.38 -3.59
N GLY A 64 -12.01 22.34 -4.14
CA GLY A 64 -11.98 22.68 -5.56
C GLY A 64 -12.55 21.59 -6.46
N ASN A 65 -11.97 21.43 -7.65
CA ASN A 65 -12.37 20.42 -8.64
C ASN A 65 -11.63 19.08 -8.47
N ASP A 66 -10.98 18.84 -7.33
CA ASP A 66 -10.32 17.55 -7.08
C ASP A 66 -11.36 16.44 -6.87
N LYS A 67 -11.45 15.55 -7.85
CA LYS A 67 -12.37 14.41 -7.85
C LYS A 67 -11.71 13.11 -7.34
N THR A 68 -10.50 13.19 -6.81
CA THR A 68 -9.83 12.02 -6.24
C THR A 68 -10.68 11.46 -5.08
N PRO A 69 -10.95 10.15 -5.04
CA PRO A 69 -11.70 9.54 -3.94
C PRO A 69 -10.99 9.72 -2.59
N SER A 70 -11.75 9.62 -1.49
CA SER A 70 -11.17 9.43 -0.16
C SER A 70 -10.33 8.16 -0.11
N ALA A 71 -9.23 8.20 0.63
CA ALA A 71 -8.35 7.04 0.77
C ALA A 71 -8.90 6.08 1.84
N ILE A 72 -8.95 4.79 1.51
CA ILE A 72 -9.14 3.73 2.50
C ILE A 72 -7.74 3.25 2.89
N VAL A 73 -7.34 3.48 4.13
CA VAL A 73 -5.99 3.21 4.62
C VAL A 73 -6.00 1.99 5.53
N LEU A 74 -5.02 1.11 5.34
CA LEU A 74 -4.74 -0.04 6.20
C LEU A 74 -3.29 0.00 6.66
N LYS A 75 -3.07 -0.37 7.92
CA LYS A 75 -1.75 -0.71 8.47
C LYS A 75 -1.78 -2.14 8.96
N GLY A 76 -0.75 -2.90 8.60
CA GLY A 76 -0.60 -4.28 9.02
C GLY A 76 0.83 -4.75 8.93
N GLU A 77 1.03 -6.02 9.26
CA GLU A 77 2.32 -6.70 9.20
C GLU A 77 2.17 -8.05 8.51
N GLN A 78 3.22 -8.45 7.80
CA GLN A 78 3.33 -9.74 7.14
C GLN A 78 4.64 -10.41 7.53
N LEU A 79 4.62 -11.73 7.70
CA LEU A 79 5.81 -12.56 7.84
C LEU A 79 6.11 -13.23 6.51
N VAL A 80 7.08 -12.70 5.78
CA VAL A 80 7.38 -13.09 4.40
C VAL A 80 8.60 -14.00 4.36
N PRO A 81 8.50 -15.24 3.84
CA PRO A 81 9.66 -16.11 3.68
C PRO A 81 10.57 -15.59 2.57
N LYS A 82 11.89 -15.58 2.79
CA LYS A 82 12.88 -15.39 1.72
C LYS A 82 13.29 -16.76 1.16
N PHE A 83 13.50 -16.82 -0.16
CA PHE A 83 13.79 -18.03 -0.97
C PHE A 83 14.94 -18.95 -0.50
N ASN A 84 15.67 -18.64 0.57
CA ASN A 84 16.76 -19.46 1.10
C ASN A 84 16.93 -19.38 2.63
N LYS A 85 15.91 -18.95 3.40
CA LYS A 85 16.04 -18.74 4.86
C LYS A 85 14.92 -19.40 5.67
N ARG A 86 15.28 -19.95 6.84
CA ARG A 86 14.33 -20.60 7.76
C ARG A 86 13.43 -19.59 8.49
N THR A 87 14.00 -18.43 8.84
CA THR A 87 13.32 -17.35 9.54
C THR A 87 12.73 -16.36 8.52
N PRO A 88 11.40 -16.09 8.56
CA PRO A 88 10.76 -15.11 7.70
C PRO A 88 11.16 -13.68 8.10
N ASP A 89 11.16 -12.77 7.13
CA ASP A 89 11.31 -11.34 7.39
C ASP A 89 9.96 -10.77 7.86
N ARG A 90 10.00 -9.87 8.84
CA ARG A 90 8.81 -9.12 9.26
C ARG A 90 8.77 -7.82 8.49
N VAL A 91 7.70 -7.62 7.73
CA VAL A 91 7.47 -6.44 6.91
C VAL A 91 6.22 -5.75 7.39
N LYS A 92 6.34 -4.48 7.78
CA LYS A 92 5.20 -3.60 8.03
C LYS A 92 4.71 -3.07 6.68
N ILE A 93 3.41 -3.16 6.49
CA ILE A 93 2.72 -2.76 5.26
C ILE A 93 1.79 -1.60 5.59
N LEU A 94 1.95 -0.50 4.86
CA LEU A 94 0.98 0.59 4.84
C LEU A 94 0.34 0.60 3.46
N MET A 95 -0.98 0.52 3.41
CA MET A 95 -1.73 0.45 2.17
C MET A 95 -2.77 1.56 2.11
N ALA A 96 -2.92 2.19 0.95
CA ALA A 96 -4.00 3.11 0.66
C ALA A 96 -4.70 2.70 -0.63
N VAL A 97 -6.03 2.64 -0.59
CA VAL A 97 -6.87 2.32 -1.76
C VAL A 97 -7.72 3.54 -2.11
N PHE A 98 -7.61 3.99 -3.35
CA PHE A 98 -8.45 5.04 -3.94
C PHE A 98 -9.37 4.41 -4.97
N ARG A 99 -10.64 4.21 -4.60
CA ARG A 99 -11.63 3.56 -5.46
C ARG A 99 -12.27 4.53 -6.44
N VAL A 100 -11.97 4.40 -7.72
CA VAL A 100 -12.58 5.18 -8.79
C VAL A 100 -13.80 4.42 -9.32
N GLN A 101 -14.92 4.56 -8.61
CA GLN A 101 -16.14 3.77 -8.84
C GLN A 101 -16.60 3.80 -10.30
N ASP A 102 -16.67 4.98 -10.92
CA ASP A 102 -17.18 5.16 -12.29
C ASP A 102 -16.29 4.52 -13.37
N LYS A 103 -15.06 4.14 -13.00
CA LYS A 103 -14.08 3.51 -13.89
C LYS A 103 -13.85 2.03 -13.58
N ASN A 104 -14.50 1.49 -12.54
CA ASN A 104 -14.26 0.13 -12.06
C ASN A 104 -12.78 -0.16 -11.78
N ILE A 105 -12.07 0.81 -11.20
CA ILE A 105 -10.66 0.71 -10.86
C ILE A 105 -10.43 1.00 -9.37
N ASP A 106 -9.52 0.25 -8.77
CA ASP A 106 -8.90 0.55 -7.49
C ASP A 106 -7.44 0.96 -7.73
N VAL A 107 -7.06 2.17 -7.34
CA VAL A 107 -5.65 2.56 -7.29
C VAL A 107 -5.12 2.19 -5.91
N VAL A 108 -4.13 1.32 -5.87
CA VAL A 108 -3.55 0.79 -4.63
C VAL A 108 -2.13 1.32 -4.47
N VAL A 109 -1.86 1.96 -3.34
CA VAL A 109 -0.52 2.39 -2.96
C VAL A 109 -0.06 1.57 -1.77
N THR A 110 1.10 0.95 -1.89
CA THR A 110 1.66 0.05 -0.87
C THR A 110 3.05 0.52 -0.48
N PHE A 111 3.28 0.76 0.82
CA PHE A 111 4.60 0.97 1.39
C PHE A 111 5.03 -0.30 2.11
N ASN A 112 6.17 -0.86 1.70
CA ASN A 112 6.80 -1.98 2.37
C ASN A 112 7.91 -1.45 3.27
N ILE A 113 7.84 -1.75 4.56
CA ILE A 113 8.81 -1.31 5.56
C ILE A 113 9.38 -2.56 6.24
N PRO A 114 10.58 -3.03 5.83
CA PRO A 114 11.26 -4.11 6.54
C PRO A 114 11.56 -3.70 7.98
N VAL A 115 10.92 -4.34 8.95
CA VAL A 115 11.11 -4.03 10.39
C VAL A 115 12.03 -5.03 11.08
N GLU A 116 12.05 -6.28 10.61
CA GLU A 116 13.04 -7.27 11.02
C GLU A 116 13.44 -8.09 9.79
N ALA A 117 14.74 -8.14 9.51
CA ALA A 117 15.28 -8.91 8.42
C ALA A 117 16.61 -9.55 8.85
N VAL A 118 16.76 -10.84 8.55
CA VAL A 118 17.89 -11.65 9.03
C VAL A 118 19.22 -11.25 8.39
N ASP A 119 19.19 -10.57 7.25
CA ASP A 119 20.37 -10.03 6.56
C ASP A 119 20.76 -8.60 7.00
N GLY A 120 20.15 -8.07 8.06
CA GLY A 120 20.36 -6.68 8.44
C GLY A 120 19.63 -5.69 7.52
N GLY A 121 18.70 -6.18 6.69
CA GLY A 121 17.88 -5.34 5.83
C GLY A 121 16.76 -4.59 6.54
N ALA A 122 16.64 -4.74 7.86
CA ALA A 122 15.68 -4.03 8.69
C ALA A 122 15.99 -2.52 8.73
N LEU A 123 14.94 -1.70 8.73
CA LEU A 123 15.09 -0.27 8.91
C LEU A 123 15.32 0.07 10.39
N ALA A 124 16.16 1.07 10.63
CA ALA A 124 16.22 1.72 11.93
C ALA A 124 14.86 2.36 12.24
N ALA A 125 14.52 2.46 13.54
CA ALA A 125 13.23 2.99 13.97
C ALA A 125 12.96 4.42 13.46
N GLU A 126 13.99 5.25 13.39
CA GLU A 126 13.90 6.63 12.87
C GLU A 126 13.56 6.65 11.37
N ASP A 127 14.20 5.79 10.58
CA ASP A 127 13.92 5.67 9.14
C ASP A 127 12.51 5.13 8.90
N ALA A 128 12.08 4.12 9.67
CA ALA A 128 10.73 3.58 9.60
C ALA A 128 9.67 4.66 9.93
N ALA A 129 9.90 5.47 10.97
CA ALA A 129 9.03 6.58 11.33
C ALA A 129 8.96 7.65 10.23
N LYS A 130 10.08 7.92 9.55
CA LYS A 130 10.10 8.82 8.40
C LYS A 130 9.26 8.26 7.24
N VAL A 131 9.40 6.98 6.92
CA VAL A 131 8.62 6.32 5.85
C VAL A 131 7.12 6.34 6.18
N GLU A 132 6.73 6.15 7.44
CA GLU A 132 5.35 6.30 7.89
C GLU A 132 4.82 7.73 7.73
N SER A 133 5.64 8.74 8.03
CA SER A 133 5.31 10.14 7.80
C SER A 133 5.15 10.44 6.30
N ASP A 134 6.04 9.91 5.46
CA ASP A 134 5.98 10.06 4.01
C ASP A 134 4.70 9.42 3.44
N PHE A 135 4.28 8.25 3.94
CA PHE A 135 3.01 7.61 3.58
C PHE A 135 1.82 8.52 3.93
N GLY A 136 1.80 9.08 5.15
CA GLY A 136 0.75 10.02 5.56
C GLY A 136 0.70 11.28 4.68
N ALA A 137 1.85 11.79 4.27
CA ALA A 137 1.93 12.91 3.32
C ALA A 137 1.39 12.51 1.94
N LEU A 138 1.80 11.35 1.41
CA LEU A 138 1.33 10.83 0.12
C LEU A 138 -0.19 10.68 0.11
N VAL A 139 -0.78 10.02 1.12
CA VAL A 139 -2.23 9.83 1.19
C VAL A 139 -2.98 11.17 1.11
N LYS A 140 -2.47 12.19 1.81
CA LYS A 140 -3.07 13.53 1.83
C LYS A 140 -2.82 14.33 0.56
N SER A 141 -1.75 14.04 -0.19
CA SER A 141 -1.40 14.80 -1.40
C SER A 141 -1.73 14.08 -2.72
N PHE A 142 -2.07 12.79 -2.70
CA PHE A 142 -2.31 11.99 -3.90
C PHE A 142 -3.49 12.55 -4.70
N ARG A 143 -3.26 12.81 -6.00
CA ARG A 143 -4.26 13.38 -6.91
C ARG A 143 -4.29 12.61 -8.21
N ILE A 144 -5.50 12.23 -8.61
CA ILE A 144 -5.77 11.77 -9.98
C ILE A 144 -6.01 13.01 -10.83
N VAL A 145 -5.04 13.35 -11.68
CA VAL A 145 -5.09 14.55 -12.54
C VAL A 145 -5.87 14.29 -13.82
N ASP A 146 -5.77 13.08 -14.38
CA ASP A 146 -6.44 12.68 -15.61
C ASP A 146 -7.14 11.33 -15.44
N PHE A 147 -8.47 11.35 -15.44
CA PHE A 147 -9.31 10.15 -15.32
C PHE A 147 -9.49 9.41 -16.65
N SER A 148 -9.03 9.99 -17.78
CA SER A 148 -9.02 9.29 -19.07
C SER A 148 -7.98 8.17 -19.13
N LEU A 149 -7.02 8.15 -18.19
CA LEU A 149 -6.06 7.07 -18.00
C LEU A 149 -6.74 5.70 -17.78
N PHE A 150 -7.98 5.71 -17.28
CA PHE A 150 -8.76 4.50 -16.96
C PHE A 150 -9.81 4.15 -18.02
N ALA A 151 -9.72 4.72 -19.24
CA ALA A 151 -10.70 4.53 -20.32
C ALA A 151 -10.43 3.29 -21.18
#